data_AF-A0A7X2TE57-F1
#
_entry.id   AF-A0A7X2TE57-F1
#
_cell.length_a   1.000
_cell.length_b   1.000
_cell.length_c   1.000
_cell.angle_alpha   90.00
_cell.angle_beta   90.00
_cell.angle_gamma   90.00
#
_symmetry.space_group_name_H-M   'P 1'
#
loop_
_entity.id
_entity.type
_entity.pdbx_description
1 polymer ?
#
loop_
_entity_poly.entity_id
_entity_poly.type
_entity_poly.pdbx_seq_one_letter_code
_entity_poly.pdbx_strand_id
1 'polypeptide(L)'
;MSNFNQAKYIQQFQKEKYDRCIFNVPKGKKSTIEKHWKSKGYKSLNAYVNDLIDRDMQGTPGIQVNHNKGIVAGNIHGDVSIK
;
A
#
# COMPACT_ATOMS: atom_id res chain seq x y z
N MET A 1 -15.89 15.93 40.03
CA MET A 1 -14.93 15.98 38.91
C MET A 1 -15.11 14.70 38.10
N SER A 2 -15.67 14.82 36.90
CA SER A 2 -15.99 13.69 36.03
C SER A 2 -14.69 12.97 35.65
N ASN A 3 -14.57 11.69 35.99
CA ASN A 3 -13.43 10.84 35.63
C ASN A 3 -13.32 10.79 34.10
N PHE A 4 -12.45 11.63 33.53
CA PHE A 4 -12.10 11.57 32.11
C PHE A 4 -11.48 10.20 31.84
N ASN A 5 -12.28 9.31 31.28
CA ASN A 5 -11.87 7.93 31.03
C ASN A 5 -11.10 7.91 29.70
N GLN A 6 -9.81 8.28 29.78
CA GLN A 6 -8.89 8.40 28.66
C GLN A 6 -8.88 7.14 27.76
N ALA A 7 -9.07 5.95 28.34
CA ALA A 7 -9.15 4.69 27.61
C ALA A 7 -10.39 4.59 26.70
N LYS A 8 -11.55 5.13 27.12
CA LYS A 8 -12.75 5.22 26.27
C LYS A 8 -12.53 6.22 25.13
N TYR A 9 -11.92 7.36 25.42
CA TYR A 9 -11.66 8.40 24.43
C TYR A 9 -10.69 7.90 23.33
N ILE A 10 -9.61 7.21 23.71
CA ILE A 10 -8.64 6.63 22.75
C ILE A 10 -9.31 5.58 21.86
N GLN A 11 -10.14 4.69 22.43
CA GLN A 11 -10.85 3.68 21.65
C GLN A 11 -11.84 4.30 20.67
N GLN A 12 -12.58 5.33 21.10
CA GLN A 12 -13.58 5.99 20.28
C GLN A 12 -12.93 6.79 19.15
N PHE A 13 -11.83 7.50 19.45
CA PHE A 13 -11.01 8.19 18.45
C PHE A 13 -10.43 7.23 17.40
N GLN A 14 -9.92 6.06 17.82
CA GLN A 14 -9.43 5.06 16.88
C GLN A 14 -10.54 4.50 15.99
N LYS A 15 -11.75 4.30 16.53
CA LYS A 15 -12.92 3.81 15.78
C LYS A 15 -13.45 4.81 14.76
N GLU A 16 -13.43 6.09 15.10
CA GLU A 16 -13.91 7.16 14.20
C GLU A 16 -12.91 7.54 13.12
N LYS A 17 -11.61 7.37 13.38
CA LYS A 17 -10.56 7.86 12.47
C LYS A 17 -9.93 6.78 11.59
N TYR A 18 -10.10 5.51 11.93
CA TYR A 18 -9.41 4.42 11.23
C TYR A 18 -10.31 3.21 11.03
N ASP A 19 -10.42 2.76 9.77
CA ASP A 19 -10.94 1.44 9.45
C ASP A 19 -9.88 0.37 9.78
N ARG A 20 -10.25 -0.64 10.58
CA ARG A 20 -9.34 -1.76 10.92
C ARG A 20 -9.40 -2.84 9.85
N CYS A 21 -8.34 -2.95 9.05
CA CYS A 21 -8.10 -4.10 8.18
C CYS A 21 -7.35 -5.22 8.93
N ILE A 22 -8.02 -6.36 9.14
CA ILE A 22 -7.41 -7.56 9.72
C ILE A 22 -7.26 -8.59 8.60
N PHE A 23 -6.03 -9.04 8.35
CA PHE A 23 -5.74 -10.07 7.36
C PHE A 23 -4.82 -11.13 7.94
N ASN A 24 -5.05 -12.38 7.55
CA ASN A 24 -4.25 -13.50 7.98
C ASN A 24 -3.13 -13.74 6.97
N VAL A 25 -1.92 -13.97 7.47
CA VAL A 25 -0.79 -14.41 6.65
C VAL A 25 -0.34 -15.79 7.09
N PRO A 26 0.14 -16.65 6.18
CA PRO A 26 0.78 -17.91 6.52
C PRO A 26 1.87 -17.74 7.59
N LYS A 27 2.00 -18.77 8.44
CA LYS A 27 3.00 -18.79 9.51
C LYS A 27 4.41 -18.59 8.92
N GLY A 28 5.21 -17.71 9.53
CA GLY A 28 6.55 -17.35 9.05
C GLY A 28 6.58 -16.21 8.03
N LYS A 29 5.50 -15.97 7.27
CA LYS A 29 5.46 -14.92 6.23
C LYS A 29 5.56 -13.51 6.79
N LYS A 30 5.15 -13.29 8.05
CA LYS A 30 5.28 -12.01 8.75
C LYS A 30 6.73 -11.50 8.78
N SER A 31 7.70 -12.39 9.03
CA SER A 31 9.12 -12.00 9.08
C SER A 31 9.65 -11.62 7.69
N THR A 32 9.23 -12.34 6.65
CA THR A 32 9.58 -12.03 5.26
C THR A 32 9.03 -10.67 4.84
N ILE A 33 7.75 -10.41 5.15
CA ILE A 33 7.11 -9.12 4.88
C ILE A 33 7.86 -8.00 5.63
N GLU A 34 8.23 -8.23 6.89
CA GLU A 34 8.96 -7.26 7.71
C GLU A 34 10.30 -6.86 7.11
N LYS A 35 11.09 -7.83 6.67
CA LYS A 35 12.37 -7.57 5.99
C LYS A 35 12.16 -6.79 4.69
N HIS A 36 11.12 -7.14 3.92
CA HIS A 36 10.85 -6.57 2.61
C HIS A 36 10.44 -5.10 2.66
N TRP A 37 9.51 -4.71 3.54
CA TRP A 37 9.12 -3.30 3.63
C TRP A 37 10.21 -2.44 4.28
N LYS A 38 11.00 -3.00 5.20
CA LYS A 38 12.18 -2.33 5.76
C LYS A 38 13.24 -2.08 4.69
N SER A 39 13.53 -3.06 3.83
CA SER A 39 14.50 -2.88 2.73
C SER A 39 14.02 -1.87 1.69
N LYS A 40 12.71 -1.67 1.56
CA LYS A 40 12.10 -0.62 0.72
C LYS A 40 12.04 0.76 1.39
N GLY A 41 12.47 0.90 2.64
CA GLY A 41 12.53 2.17 3.36
C GLY A 41 11.21 2.62 4.01
N TYR A 42 10.19 1.76 4.10
CA TYR A 42 8.96 2.11 4.80
C TYR A 42 9.19 2.17 6.31
N LYS A 43 8.45 3.06 6.98
CA LYS A 43 8.52 3.24 8.44
C LYS A 43 7.70 2.20 9.22
N SER A 44 6.68 1.62 8.57
CA SER A 44 5.81 0.61 9.18
C SER A 44 5.12 -0.24 8.12
N LEU A 45 4.63 -1.41 8.56
CA LEU A 45 3.79 -2.28 7.72
C LEU A 45 2.52 -1.56 7.24
N ASN A 46 1.92 -0.72 8.09
CA ASN A 46 0.71 0.02 7.73
C ASN A 46 0.96 1.00 6.58
N ALA A 47 2.06 1.76 6.64
CA ALA A 47 2.45 2.66 5.57
C ALA A 47 2.72 1.88 4.27
N TYR A 48 3.37 0.72 4.38
CA TYR A 48 3.63 -0.14 3.23
C TYR A 48 2.36 -0.67 2.58
N VAL A 49 1.40 -1.15 3.38
CA VAL A 49 0.14 -1.71 2.87
C VAL A 49 -0.73 -0.64 2.23
N ASN A 50 -0.90 0.52 2.89
CA ASN A 50 -1.69 1.62 2.32
C ASN A 50 -1.11 2.10 0.99
N ASP A 51 0.20 2.32 0.93
CA ASP A 51 0.86 2.76 -0.30
C ASP A 51 0.83 1.71 -1.42
N LEU A 52 0.76 0.41 -1.09
CA LEU A 52 0.50 -0.63 -2.08
C LEU A 52 -0.92 -0.57 -2.62
N ILE A 53 -1.91 -0.41 -1.73
CA ILE A 53 -3.32 -0.29 -2.11
C ILE A 53 -3.53 0.94 -2.98
N ASP A 54 -2.99 2.09 -2.58
CA ASP A 54 -3.10 3.33 -3.35
C ASP A 54 -2.48 3.20 -4.74
N ARG A 55 -1.31 2.56 -4.86
CA ARG A 55 -0.67 2.30 -6.16
C ARG A 55 -1.47 1.33 -7.02
N ASP A 56 -2.04 0.29 -6.42
CA ASP A 56 -2.88 -0.66 -7.13
C ASP A 56 -4.17 0.01 -7.65
N MET A 57 -4.80 0.84 -6.81
CA MET A 57 -6.01 1.61 -7.15
C MET A 57 -5.75 2.69 -8.22
N GLN A 58 -4.59 3.33 -8.21
CA GLN A 58 -4.21 4.32 -9.23
C GLN A 58 -3.88 3.66 -10.59
N GLY A 59 -3.68 2.35 -10.61
CA GLY A 59 -3.21 1.62 -11.78
C GLY A 59 -1.75 1.91 -12.10
N THR A 60 -1.21 1.19 -13.09
CA THR A 60 0.14 1.51 -13.59
C THR A 60 0.03 2.77 -14.45
N PRO A 61 0.77 3.85 -14.16
CA PRO A 61 0.73 5.04 -15.00
C PRO A 61 1.12 4.68 -16.43
N GLY A 62 0.16 4.80 -17.35
CA GLY A 62 0.37 4.56 -18.77
C GLY A 62 1.28 5.64 -19.35
N ILE A 63 2.13 5.25 -20.31
CA ILE A 63 2.97 6.20 -21.04
C ILE A 63 2.17 6.69 -22.26
N GLN A 64 1.96 8.00 -22.38
CA GLN A 64 1.37 8.61 -23.57
C GLN A 64 2.46 8.79 -24.64
N VAL A 65 2.27 8.21 -25.83
CA VAL A 65 3.26 8.22 -26.93
C VAL A 65 2.69 8.72 -28.27
N ASN A 66 1.59 9.47 -28.23
CA ASN A 66 0.76 9.86 -29.38
C ASN A 66 1.46 10.72 -30.45
N HIS A 67 2.61 11.32 -30.15
CA HIS A 67 3.38 12.14 -31.10
C HIS A 67 4.76 11.56 -31.40
N ASN A 68 5.04 10.33 -30.96
CA ASN A 68 6.35 9.72 -31.09
C ASN A 68 6.36 8.83 -32.35
N LYS A 69 7.46 8.85 -33.12
CA LYS A 69 7.62 8.02 -34.33
C LYS A 69 7.73 6.51 -34.04
N GLY A 70 8.06 6.14 -32.80
CA GLY A 70 8.19 4.75 -32.38
C GLY A 70 8.46 4.64 -30.87
N ILE A 71 8.34 3.43 -30.34
CA ILE A 71 8.68 3.07 -28.96
C ILE A 71 9.82 2.07 -28.99
N VAL A 72 10.86 2.31 -28.17
CA VAL A 72 11.89 1.31 -27.87
C VAL A 72 11.74 0.91 -26.41
N ALA A 73 11.44 -0.37 -26.16
CA ALA A 73 11.38 -0.95 -24.82
C ALA A 73 12.53 -1.94 -24.65
N GLY A 74 13.26 -1.86 -23.53
CA GLY A 74 14.39 -2.76 -23.24
C GLY A 74 13.92 -4.16 -22.83
N ASN A 75 13.35 -4.27 -21.62
CA ASN A 75 12.72 -5.50 -21.14
C ASN A 75 11.30 -5.19 -20.68
N ILE A 76 10.33 -5.95 -21.17
CA ILE A 76 8.92 -5.85 -20.77
C ILE A 76 8.58 -7.07 -19.92
N HIS A 77 8.02 -6.85 -18.73
CA HIS A 77 7.45 -7.90 -17.89
C HIS A 77 5.93 -7.79 -17.97
N GLY A 78 5.29 -8.72 -18.67
CA GLY A 78 3.83 -8.72 -18.92
C GLY A 78 3.47 -8.46 -20.38
N ASP A 79 2.16 -8.38 -20.64
CA ASP A 79 1.62 -8.22 -21.99
C ASP A 79 1.56 -6.75 -22.42
N VAL A 80 1.84 -6.50 -23.70
CA VAL A 80 1.65 -5.20 -24.34
C VAL A 80 0.31 -5.20 -25.05
N SER A 81 -0.61 -4.32 -24.61
CA SER A 81 -1.88 -4.10 -25.29
C SER A 81 -1.88 -2.70 -25.92
N ILE A 82 -2.10 -2.65 -27.23
CA ILE A 82 -2.20 -1.42 -28.02
C ILE A 82 -3.66 -1.33 -28.47
N LYS A 83 -4.34 -0.24 -28.12
CA LYS A 83 -5.72 0.04 -28.54
C LYS A 83 -5.75 0.91 -29.78
#